data_AF-A0A953WQC6-F1
#
_entry.id   AF-A0A953WQC6-F1
#
_cell.length_a   1.000
_cell.length_b   1.000
_cell.length_c   1.000
_cell.angle_alpha   90.00
_cell.angle_beta   90.00
_cell.angle_gamma   90.00
#
_symmetry.space_group_name_H-M   'P 1'
#
loop_
_entity.id
_entity.type
_entity.pdbx_description
1 polymer ?
#
loop_
_entity_poly.entity_id
_entity_poly.type
_entity_poly.pdbx_seq_one_letter_code
_entity_poly.pdbx_strand_id
1 'polypeptide(L)' 'MGIFKEFQDFALKGNVVDMAVGIVIGGAFGTIVKSLVDDIIMPPVGLAIGGI' A
#
# COMPACT_ATOMS: atom_id res chain seq x y z
N MET A 1 -9.84 -14.10 32.54
CA MET A 1 -8.99 -13.32 31.62
C MET A 1 -9.50 -13.62 30.22
N GLY A 2 -10.17 -12.66 29.59
CA GLY A 2 -10.84 -12.87 28.30
C GLY A 2 -9.95 -12.42 27.14
N ILE A 3 -9.96 -13.19 26.06
CA ILE A 3 -9.19 -12.98 24.82
C ILE A 3 -9.29 -11.54 24.30
N PHE A 4 -10.42 -10.86 24.51
CA PHE A 4 -10.61 -9.45 24.14
C PHE A 4 -9.63 -8.48 24.82
N LYS A 5 -9.29 -8.68 26.11
CA LYS A 5 -8.32 -7.84 26.80
C LYS A 5 -6.89 -8.12 26.32
N GLU A 6 -6.55 -9.40 26.13
CA GLU A 6 -5.24 -9.81 25.63
C GLU A 6 -5.01 -9.36 24.18
N PHE A 7 -6.05 -9.38 23.34
CA PHE A 7 -6.00 -8.85 21.98
C PHE A 7 -5.86 -7.32 21.97
N GLN A 8 -6.56 -6.61 22.86
CA GLN A 8 -6.40 -5.16 23.00
C GLN A 8 -4.97 -4.82 23.43
N ASP A 9 -4.43 -5.51 24.44
CA ASP A 9 -3.05 -5.32 24.88
C ASP A 9 -2.03 -5.72 23.81
N PHE A 10 -2.35 -6.70 22.96
CA PHE A 10 -1.54 -7.08 21.80
C PHE A 10 -1.59 -6.03 20.68
N ALA A 11 -2.77 -5.50 20.37
CA ALA A 11 -2.99 -4.50 19.34
C ALA A 11 -2.44 -3.12 19.74
N LEU A 12 -2.34 -2.82 21.04
CA LEU A 12 -1.71 -1.60 21.55
C LEU A 12 -0.17 -1.65 21.52
N LYS A 13 0.43 -2.80 21.17
CA LYS A 13 1.88 -2.89 20.98
C LYS A 13 2.27 -2.13 19.71
N GLY A 14 3.02 -1.03 19.89
CA GLY A 14 3.49 -0.19 18.77
C GLY A 14 4.14 -0.98 17.63
N ASN A 15 5.00 -1.96 17.94
CA ASN A 15 5.65 -2.82 16.93
C ASN A 15 4.66 -3.58 16.02
N VAL A 16 3.51 -4.00 16.55
CA VAL A 16 2.48 -4.73 15.77
C VAL A 16 1.68 -3.78 14.89
N VAL A 17 1.35 -2.60 15.41
CA VAL A 17 0.62 -1.56 14.68
C VAL A 17 1.47 -1.03 13.52
N ASP A 18 2.73 -0.70 13.76
CA ASP A 18 3.64 -0.16 12.76
C ASP A 18 3.89 -1.18 11.63
N MET A 19 4.01 -2.46 11.99
CA MET A 19 4.10 -3.56 11.02
C MET A 19 2.82 -3.69 10.18
N ALA A 20 1.65 -3.62 10.81
CA ALA A 20 0.36 -3.70 10.10
C ALA A 20 0.19 -2.52 9.13
N VAL A 21 0.53 -1.30 9.57
CA VAL A 21 0.52 -0.10 8.72
C VAL A 21 1.49 -0.26 7.54
N GLY A 22 2.69 -0.79 7.77
CA GLY A 22 3.67 -1.05 6.70
C GLY A 22 3.16 -2.02 5.63
N ILE A 23 2.45 -3.07 6.03
CA ILE A 23 1.87 -4.05 5.10
C ILE A 23 0.70 -3.45 4.31
N VAL A 24 -0.18 -2.70 4.97
CA VAL A 24 -1.34 -2.04 4.32
C VAL A 24 -0.87 -1.00 3.31
N ILE A 25 0.10 -0.17 3.68
CA ILE A 25 0.69 0.81 2.77
C ILE A 25 1.45 0.09 1.65
N GLY A 26 2.25 -0.93 1.95
CA GLY A 26 2.98 -1.69 0.94
C GLY A 26 2.07 -2.33 -0.11
N GLY A 27 0.93 -2.88 0.30
CA GLY A 27 -0.06 -3.46 -0.62
C GLY A 27 -0.82 -2.41 -1.44
N ALA A 28 -1.19 -1.28 -0.82
CA ALA A 28 -1.95 -0.22 -1.50
C ALA A 28 -1.08 0.64 -2.43
N PHE A 29 0.18 0.90 -2.04
CA PHE A 29 1.08 1.81 -2.75
C PHE A 29 1.42 1.32 -4.16
N GLY A 30 1.45 0.00 -4.38
CA GLY A 30 1.63 -0.56 -5.73
C GLY A 30 0.52 -0.15 -6.71
N THR A 31 -0.72 -0.05 -6.24
CA THR A 31 -1.84 0.41 -7.07
C THR A 31 -1.72 1.89 -7.40
N ILE A 32 -1.29 2.70 -6.43
CA ILE A 32 -1.05 4.14 -6.62
C ILE A 32 0.06 4.37 -7.66
N VAL A 33 1.17 3.64 -7.55
CA VAL A 33 2.27 3.73 -8.52
C VAL A 33 1.81 3.24 -9.88
N LYS A 34 1.03 2.16 -9.95
CA LYS A 34 0.50 1.65 -11.22
C LYS A 34 -0.38 2.69 -11.92
N SER A 35 -1.35 3.29 -11.22
CA SER A 35 -2.19 4.36 -11.80
C SER A 35 -1.36 5.56 -12.22
N LEU A 36 -0.33 5.94 -11.46
CA LEU A 36 0.57 7.02 -11.86
C LEU A 36 1.33 6.70 -13.15
N VAL A 37 1.80 5.47 -13.31
CA VAL A 37 2.50 5.05 -14.53
C VAL A 37 1.54 4.98 -15.71
N ASP A 38 0.38 4.32 -15.54
CA ASP A 38 -0.59 4.08 -16.61
C ASP A 38 -1.29 5.37 -17.08
N ASP A 39 -1.62 6.29 -16.15
CA ASP A 39 -2.42 7.47 -16.48
C ASP A 39 -1.59 8.70 -16.82
N ILE A 40 -0.34 8.80 -16.34
CA ILE A 40 0.50 10.01 -16.49
C ILE A 40 1.78 9.73 -17.30
N ILE A 41 2.43 8.58 -17.11
CA ILE A 41 3.71 8.28 -17.78
C ILE A 41 3.49 7.60 -19.14
N MET A 42 2.58 6.64 -19.22
CA MET A 42 2.30 5.89 -20.44
C MET A 42 1.75 6.75 -21.60
N PRO A 43 0.96 7.82 -21.43
CA PRO A 43 0.50 8.60 -22.58
C PRO A 43 1.64 9.34 -23.31
N PRO A 44 2.55 10.08 -22.64
CA PRO A 44 3.72 10.68 -23.30
C PRO A 44 4.71 9.65 -23.82
N VAL A 45 4.92 8.56 -23.08
CA VAL A 45 5.85 7.49 -23.45
C VAL A 45 5.32 6.70 -24.65
N GLY A 46 4.03 6.33 -24.68
CA GLY A 46 3.38 5.69 -25.82
C GLY A 46 3.44 6.54 -27.09
N LEU A 47 3.29 7.87 -26.95
CA LEU A 47 3.48 8.81 -28.06
C LEU A 47 4.94 8.87 -28.55
N ALA A 48 5.93 8.68 -27.67
CA ALA A 48 7.35 8.76 -28.00
C ALA A 48 7.94 7.45 -28.57
N ILE A 49 7.44 6.27 -28.15
CA ILE A 49 7.97 4.97 -28.62
C ILE A 49 7.25 4.47 -29.89
N GLY A 50 6.18 5.14 -30.32
CA GLY A 50 5.55 4.92 -31.62
C GLY A 50 4.27 4.09 -31.56
N GLY A 51 3.16 4.79 -31.38
CA GLY A 51 1.88 4.46 -32.02
C GLY A 51 1.26 3.11 -31.66
N ILE A 52 0.95 2.93 -30.38
CA ILE A 52 -0.40 2.48 -29.93
C ILE A 52 -0.81 3.43 -28.80
#